data_AF-A0A7X9AYS0-F1
#
_entry.id   AF-A0A7X9AYS0-F1
#
_cell.length_a   1.000
_cell.length_b   1.000
_cell.length_c   1.000
_cell.angle_alpha   90.00
_cell.angle_beta   90.00
_cell.angle_gamma   90.00
#
_symmetry.space_group_name_H-M   'P 1'
#
loop_
_entity.id
_entity.type
_entity.pdbx_description
1 polymer ?
#
loop_
_entity_poly.entity_id
_entity_poly.type
_entity_poly.pdbx_seq_one_letter_code
_entity_poly.pdbx_strand_id
1 'polypeptide(L)'
;MPNLNFNVKNRILSLLSAALVLGLTSCQTSYIDTLHDARVRIYRAVHGDGTLKQSDLNAGSSIAMHLTADEVMYWEGELMMLDVDVPDWRTRFKEIADEPTGYEGGSIEPLVRHTKLYDYLDSVAAELKKLYFEKKKETAKKNRQQKTP
;
A
#
# COMPACT_ATOMS: atom_id res chain seq x y z
N MET A 1 18.39 -31.03 -21.06
CA MET A 1 17.97 -29.61 -21.14
C MET A 1 17.21 -29.26 -19.86
N PRO A 2 17.78 -28.55 -18.87
CA PRO A 2 17.04 -28.24 -17.66
C PRO A 2 16.25 -26.92 -17.82
N ASN A 3 14.92 -27.06 -17.76
CA ASN A 3 13.96 -26.22 -17.06
C ASN A 3 14.15 -24.68 -17.05
N LEU A 4 13.72 -24.00 -18.12
CA LEU A 4 13.44 -22.55 -18.07
C LEU A 4 12.22 -22.20 -17.18
N ASN A 5 11.32 -23.16 -16.96
CA ASN A 5 10.07 -22.96 -16.22
C ASN A 5 10.23 -22.95 -14.69
N PHE A 6 11.37 -23.41 -14.18
CA PHE A 6 11.70 -23.37 -12.74
C PHE A 6 12.26 -22.00 -12.30
N ASN A 7 12.91 -21.28 -13.21
CA ASN A 7 13.68 -20.08 -12.87
C ASN A 7 12.78 -18.85 -12.61
N VAL A 8 11.64 -18.75 -13.30
CA VAL A 8 10.68 -17.64 -13.12
C VAL A 8 9.84 -17.80 -11.85
N LYS A 9 9.36 -19.02 -11.57
CA LYS A 9 8.67 -19.35 -10.32
C LYS A 9 9.58 -19.09 -9.12
N ASN A 10 10.87 -19.42 -9.22
CA ASN A 10 11.86 -19.12 -8.19
C ASN A 10 12.13 -17.62 -7.99
N ARG A 11 11.93 -16.75 -8.99
CA ARG A 11 12.12 -15.29 -8.85
C ARG A 11 10.94 -14.57 -8.20
N ILE A 12 9.71 -14.97 -8.53
CA ILE A 12 8.51 -14.44 -7.86
C ILE A 12 8.45 -14.97 -6.43
N LEU A 13 8.74 -16.26 -6.23
CA LEU A 13 8.94 -16.77 -4.86
C LEU A 13 10.12 -16.06 -4.19
N SER A 14 11.24 -15.77 -4.85
CA SER A 14 12.34 -15.05 -4.19
C SER A 14 12.00 -13.60 -3.85
N LEU A 15 11.15 -12.93 -4.63
CA LEU A 15 10.68 -11.57 -4.33
C LEU A 15 9.70 -11.57 -3.16
N LEU A 16 8.73 -12.49 -3.14
CA LEU A 16 7.82 -12.67 -2.01
C LEU A 16 8.57 -13.13 -0.74
N SER A 17 9.55 -14.02 -0.90
CA SER A 17 10.42 -14.49 0.19
C SER A 17 11.36 -13.38 0.66
N ALA A 18 11.89 -12.54 -0.23
CA ALA A 18 12.74 -11.41 0.16
C ALA A 18 11.93 -10.33 0.88
N ALA A 19 10.69 -10.06 0.45
CA ALA A 19 9.80 -9.16 1.18
C ALA A 19 9.44 -9.71 2.57
N LEU A 20 9.16 -11.02 2.66
CA LEU A 20 8.87 -11.71 3.93
C LEU A 20 10.11 -11.78 4.86
N VAL A 21 11.30 -12.03 4.31
CA VAL A 21 12.57 -12.10 5.06
C VAL A 21 13.03 -10.71 5.49
N LEU A 22 12.89 -9.67 4.65
CA LEU A 22 13.19 -8.28 5.04
C LEU A 22 12.24 -7.78 6.14
N GLY A 23 10.98 -8.23 6.15
CA GLY A 23 10.03 -7.99 7.23
C GLY A 23 10.34 -8.73 8.54
N LEU A 24 11.14 -9.81 8.49
CA LEU A 24 11.55 -10.59 9.68
C LEU A 24 12.93 -10.19 10.23
N THR A 25 13.78 -9.51 9.44
CA THR A 25 15.18 -9.22 9.85
C THR A 25 15.43 -7.83 10.45
N SER A 26 14.41 -7.00 10.69
CA SER A 26 14.62 -5.77 11.46
C SER A 26 13.75 -5.74 12.71
N CYS A 27 14.35 -6.03 13.86
CA CYS A 27 13.77 -5.76 15.18
C CYS A 27 13.67 -4.24 15.49
N GLN A 28 13.69 -3.37 14.47
CA GLN A 28 13.75 -1.91 14.61
C GLN A 28 12.74 -1.13 13.74
N THR A 29 12.07 -1.75 12.77
CA THR A 29 11.04 -1.05 11.99
C THR A 29 9.65 -1.48 12.45
N SER A 30 8.72 -0.51 12.51
CA SER A 30 7.34 -0.83 12.81
C SER A 30 6.71 -1.61 11.63
N TYR A 31 5.68 -2.40 11.91
CA TYR A 31 4.90 -3.10 10.87
C TYR A 31 4.49 -2.13 9.74
N ILE A 32 4.02 -0.94 10.11
CA ILE A 32 3.55 0.06 9.15
C ILE A 32 4.67 0.63 8.28
N ASP A 33 5.88 0.79 8.81
CA ASP A 33 7.04 1.23 8.02
C ASP A 33 7.47 0.15 7.00
N THR A 34 7.45 -1.13 7.41
CA THR A 34 7.74 -2.25 6.52
C THR A 34 6.72 -2.34 5.40
N LEU A 35 5.43 -2.21 5.73
CA LEU A 35 4.33 -2.22 4.77
C LEU A 35 4.47 -1.07 3.76
N HIS A 36 4.75 0.14 4.24
CA HIS A 36 4.93 1.32 3.41
C HIS A 36 6.11 1.17 2.43
N ASP A 37 7.26 0.69 2.90
CA ASP A 37 8.42 0.47 2.03
C ASP A 37 8.14 -0.61 0.97
N ALA A 38 7.47 -1.70 1.36
CA ALA A 38 7.09 -2.77 0.44
C ALA A 38 6.17 -2.27 -0.69
N ARG A 39 5.06 -1.59 -0.35
CA ARG A 39 4.09 -1.10 -1.37
C ARG A 39 4.76 -0.12 -2.34
N VAL A 40 5.59 0.80 -1.83
CA VAL A 40 6.28 1.82 -2.64
C VAL A 40 7.30 1.18 -3.58
N ARG A 41 8.08 0.20 -3.09
CA ARG A 41 9.07 -0.51 -3.93
C ARG A 41 8.40 -1.29 -5.05
N ILE A 42 7.33 -2.02 -4.74
CA ILE A 42 6.60 -2.80 -5.75
C ILE A 42 5.99 -1.86 -6.79
N TYR A 43 5.32 -0.79 -6.36
CA TYR A 43 4.73 0.19 -7.28
C TYR A 43 5.80 0.84 -8.18
N ARG A 44 6.96 1.21 -7.65
CA ARG A 44 8.08 1.72 -8.45
C ARG A 44 8.61 0.69 -9.44
N ALA A 45 8.72 -0.59 -9.05
CA ALA A 45 9.15 -1.64 -9.96
C ALA A 45 8.18 -1.80 -11.14
N VAL A 46 6.87 -1.78 -10.88
CA VAL A 46 5.82 -1.83 -11.92
C VAL A 46 5.97 -0.72 -12.95
N HIS A 47 6.39 0.48 -12.54
CA HIS A 47 6.49 1.65 -13.44
C HIS A 47 7.90 1.91 -14.00
N GLY A 48 8.93 1.35 -13.37
CA GLY A 48 10.33 1.64 -13.69
C GLY A 48 11.09 0.47 -14.32
N ASP A 49 10.62 -0.77 -14.16
CA ASP A 49 11.28 -1.94 -14.71
C ASP A 49 10.68 -2.34 -16.07
N GLY A 50 11.32 -1.87 -17.14
CA GLY A 50 10.94 -2.19 -18.52
C GLY A 50 11.16 -3.64 -18.93
N THR A 51 11.70 -4.50 -18.06
CA THR A 51 11.89 -5.94 -18.34
C THR A 51 10.69 -6.81 -17.95
N LEU A 52 9.75 -6.26 -17.20
CA LEU A 52 8.57 -6.97 -16.71
C LEU A 52 7.58 -7.27 -17.84
N LYS A 53 6.99 -8.47 -17.82
CA LYS A 53 5.91 -8.83 -18.73
C LYS A 53 4.57 -8.33 -18.21
N GLN A 54 3.55 -8.25 -19.07
CA GLN A 54 2.21 -7.82 -18.67
C GLN A 54 1.64 -8.62 -17.49
N SER A 55 1.91 -9.92 -17.41
CA SER A 55 1.52 -10.76 -16.26
C SER A 55 2.14 -10.30 -14.94
N ASP A 56 3.42 -9.91 -14.99
CA ASP A 56 4.17 -9.46 -13.82
C ASP A 56 3.71 -8.06 -13.40
N LEU A 57 3.43 -7.19 -14.39
CA LEU A 57 2.85 -5.86 -14.16
C LEU A 57 1.46 -5.95 -13.51
N ASN A 58 0.59 -6.83 -14.00
CA ASN A 58 -0.74 -7.05 -13.42
C ASN A 58 -0.66 -7.58 -11.99
N ALA A 59 0.26 -8.53 -11.73
CA ALA A 59 0.46 -9.08 -10.39
C ALA A 59 1.06 -8.05 -9.43
N GLY A 60 2.12 -7.36 -9.85
CA GLY A 60 2.80 -6.35 -9.04
C GLY A 60 1.88 -5.17 -8.69
N SER A 61 1.13 -4.66 -9.67
CA SER A 61 0.16 -3.58 -9.43
C SER A 61 -0.95 -4.00 -8.47
N SER A 62 -1.45 -5.24 -8.59
CA SER A 62 -2.44 -5.79 -7.66
C SER A 62 -1.89 -5.87 -6.24
N ILE A 63 -0.69 -6.41 -6.06
CA ILE A 63 -0.04 -6.52 -4.75
C ILE A 63 0.17 -5.13 -4.14
N ALA A 64 0.73 -4.19 -4.91
CA ALA A 64 0.93 -2.83 -4.43
C ALA A 64 -0.38 -2.20 -3.96
N MET A 65 -1.46 -2.31 -4.74
CA MET A 65 -2.77 -1.77 -4.40
C MET A 65 -3.34 -2.36 -3.10
N HIS A 66 -3.26 -3.68 -2.91
CA HIS A 66 -3.74 -4.32 -1.67
C HIS A 66 -2.91 -3.93 -0.44
N LEU A 67 -1.58 -3.86 -0.57
CA LEU A 67 -0.72 -3.39 0.53
C LEU A 67 -1.02 -1.93 0.89
N THR A 68 -1.36 -1.09 -0.10
CA THR A 68 -1.82 0.28 0.16
C THR A 68 -3.16 0.30 0.90
N ALA A 69 -4.10 -0.58 0.57
CA ALA A 69 -5.36 -0.72 1.28
C ALA A 69 -5.15 -1.15 2.75
N ASP A 70 -4.22 -2.08 3.00
CA ASP A 70 -3.86 -2.50 4.35
C ASP A 70 -3.27 -1.35 5.17
N GLU A 71 -2.44 -0.49 4.55
CA GLU A 71 -1.91 0.71 5.21
C GLU A 71 -3.02 1.73 5.51
N VAL A 72 -3.99 1.93 4.60
CA VAL A 72 -5.16 2.77 4.85
C VAL A 72 -5.96 2.26 6.05
N MET A 73 -6.25 0.95 6.09
CA MET A 73 -6.98 0.32 7.19
C MET A 73 -6.25 0.43 8.53
N TYR A 74 -4.91 0.34 8.52
CA TYR A 74 -4.10 0.56 9.71
C TYR A 74 -4.30 1.98 10.26
N TRP A 75 -4.16 3.01 9.41
CA TRP A 75 -4.30 4.41 9.84
C TRP A 75 -5.72 4.75 10.28
N GLU A 76 -6.72 4.20 9.59
CA GLU A 76 -8.12 4.29 10.02
C GLU A 76 -8.31 3.72 11.43
N GLY A 77 -7.78 2.52 11.71
CA GLY A 77 -7.85 1.91 13.04
C GLY A 77 -7.18 2.78 14.12
N GLU A 78 -6.00 3.34 13.82
CA GLU A 78 -5.30 4.25 14.74
C GLU A 78 -6.11 5.53 15.03
N LEU A 79 -6.78 6.09 14.03
CA LEU A 79 -7.63 7.28 14.19
C LEU A 79 -8.91 6.98 14.97
N MET A 80 -9.54 5.84 14.72
CA MET A 80 -10.72 5.39 15.47
C MET A 80 -10.40 5.22 16.96
N MET A 81 -9.22 4.67 17.30
CA MET A 81 -8.77 4.57 18.69
C MET A 81 -8.53 5.94 19.35
N LEU A 82 -8.33 7.00 18.57
CA LEU A 82 -8.19 8.38 19.04
C LEU A 82 -9.49 9.19 19.00
N ASP A 83 -10.62 8.54 18.69
CA ASP A 83 -11.93 9.18 18.54
C ASP A 83 -11.87 10.33 17.51
N VAL A 84 -11.29 10.03 16.35
CA VAL A 84 -11.23 10.94 15.19
C VAL A 84 -12.09 10.39 14.08
N ASP A 85 -12.99 11.21 13.55
CA ASP A 85 -13.81 10.88 12.40
C ASP A 85 -12.94 10.62 11.16
N VAL A 86 -13.12 9.46 10.55
CA VAL A 86 -12.37 9.03 9.37
C VAL A 86 -13.24 9.28 8.12
N PRO A 87 -12.70 9.91 7.06
CA PRO A 87 -13.40 10.05 5.78
C PRO A 87 -13.81 8.69 5.20
N ASP A 88 -15.02 8.59 4.63
CA ASP A 88 -15.47 7.37 3.94
C ASP A 88 -14.78 7.21 2.58
N TRP A 89 -13.60 6.59 2.62
CA TRP A 89 -12.80 6.30 1.45
C TRP A 89 -13.32 5.08 0.65
N ARG A 90 -14.15 4.23 1.26
CA ARG A 90 -14.62 2.97 0.64
C ARG A 90 -15.62 3.23 -0.48
N THR A 91 -16.47 4.24 -0.32
CA THR A 91 -17.44 4.62 -1.37
C THR A 91 -16.70 5.04 -2.64
N ARG A 92 -15.74 5.96 -2.54
CA ARG A 92 -14.98 6.41 -3.72
C ARG A 92 -14.06 5.30 -4.28
N PHE A 93 -13.49 4.45 -3.43
CA PHE A 93 -12.76 3.27 -3.89
C PHE A 93 -13.63 2.38 -4.78
N LYS A 94 -14.87 2.10 -4.34
CA LYS A 94 -15.82 1.29 -5.11
C LYS A 94 -16.18 1.95 -6.44
N GLU A 95 -16.45 3.26 -6.44
CA GLU A 95 -16.72 4.00 -7.66
C GLU A 95 -15.57 3.87 -8.67
N ILE A 96 -14.32 4.05 -8.23
CA ILE A 96 -13.15 3.88 -9.10
C ILE A 96 -13.01 2.43 -9.57
N ALA A 97 -13.31 1.46 -8.71
CA ALA A 97 -13.25 0.04 -9.04
C ALA A 97 -14.30 -0.36 -10.08
N ASP A 98 -15.43 0.34 -10.13
CA ASP A 98 -16.52 0.11 -11.09
C ASP A 98 -16.41 0.99 -12.35
N GLU A 99 -15.56 2.03 -12.34
CA GLU A 99 -15.34 2.91 -13.49
C GLU A 99 -14.74 2.12 -14.69
N PRO A 100 -15.22 2.38 -15.93
CA PRO A 100 -14.60 1.84 -17.13
C PRO A 100 -13.14 2.27 -17.25
N THR A 101 -12.30 1.36 -17.71
CA THR A 101 -10.87 1.61 -17.94
C THR A 101 -10.59 2.01 -19.39
N GLY A 102 -11.51 1.75 -20.32
CA GLY A 102 -11.28 1.89 -21.77
C GLY A 102 -10.45 0.75 -22.37
N TYR A 103 -10.09 -0.25 -21.57
CA TYR A 103 -9.31 -1.42 -21.95
C TYR A 103 -10.05 -2.73 -21.65
N GLU A 104 -11.38 -2.68 -21.54
CA GLU A 104 -12.22 -3.79 -21.08
C GLU A 104 -11.91 -5.09 -21.84
N GLY A 105 -11.61 -6.16 -21.09
CA GLY A 105 -11.25 -7.48 -21.64
C GLY A 105 -9.82 -7.58 -22.18
N GLY A 106 -9.05 -6.50 -22.16
CA GLY A 106 -7.65 -6.45 -22.55
C GLY A 106 -6.71 -6.92 -21.45
N SER A 107 -5.53 -7.42 -21.82
CA SER A 107 -4.50 -7.86 -20.86
C SER A 107 -3.94 -6.74 -19.98
N ILE A 108 -4.13 -5.48 -20.38
CA ILE A 108 -3.67 -4.28 -19.66
C ILE A 108 -4.69 -3.72 -18.68
N GLU A 109 -5.98 -4.08 -18.81
CA GLU A 109 -7.05 -3.57 -17.94
C GLU A 109 -6.71 -3.69 -16.44
N PRO A 110 -6.23 -4.85 -15.93
CA PRO A 110 -5.92 -4.98 -14.51
C PRO A 110 -4.85 -3.98 -14.06
N LEU A 111 -3.78 -3.80 -14.83
CA LEU A 111 -2.73 -2.83 -14.53
C LEU A 111 -3.31 -1.41 -14.41
N VAL A 112 -4.10 -0.98 -15.40
CA VAL A 112 -4.70 0.37 -15.41
C VAL A 112 -5.62 0.56 -14.19
N ARG A 113 -6.47 -0.42 -13.89
CA ARG A 113 -7.38 -0.37 -12.74
C ARG A 113 -6.62 -0.33 -11.42
N HIS A 114 -5.65 -1.22 -11.22
CA HIS A 114 -4.87 -1.29 -9.99
C HIS A 114 -4.03 -0.04 -9.75
N THR A 115 -3.40 0.53 -10.78
CA THR A 115 -2.64 1.78 -10.64
C THR A 115 -3.56 2.92 -10.19
N LYS A 116 -4.74 3.07 -10.80
CA LYS A 116 -5.70 4.11 -10.42
C LYS A 116 -6.19 3.95 -8.97
N LEU A 117 -6.48 2.72 -8.56
CA LEU A 117 -6.88 2.41 -7.18
C LEU A 117 -5.72 2.62 -6.19
N TYR A 118 -4.50 2.25 -6.57
CA TYR A 118 -3.30 2.51 -5.77
C TYR A 118 -3.13 4.01 -5.53
N ASP A 119 -3.17 4.84 -6.57
CA ASP A 119 -2.95 6.29 -6.45
C ASP A 119 -3.99 6.94 -5.54
N TYR A 120 -5.25 6.49 -5.66
CA TYR A 120 -6.31 6.91 -4.76
C TYR A 120 -6.01 6.52 -3.31
N LEU A 121 -5.72 5.25 -3.05
CA LEU A 121 -5.42 4.76 -1.70
C LEU A 121 -4.14 5.37 -1.10
N ASP A 122 -3.14 5.70 -1.91
CA ASP A 122 -1.91 6.36 -1.45
C ASP A 122 -2.23 7.78 -0.95
N SER A 123 -3.10 8.50 -1.65
CA SER A 123 -3.59 9.80 -1.22
C SER A 123 -4.37 9.73 0.10
N VAL A 124 -5.24 8.72 0.25
CA VAL A 124 -5.99 8.46 1.50
C VAL A 124 -5.03 8.13 2.63
N ALA A 125 -4.07 7.22 2.42
CA ALA A 125 -3.09 6.86 3.45
C ALA A 125 -2.30 8.08 3.93
N ALA A 126 -1.89 8.97 3.01
CA ALA A 126 -1.20 10.21 3.35
C ALA A 126 -2.07 11.16 4.19
N GLU A 127 -3.36 11.30 3.85
CA GLU A 127 -4.32 12.11 4.60
C GLU A 127 -4.54 11.56 6.02
N LEU A 128 -4.83 10.27 6.16
CA LEU A 128 -5.07 9.63 7.46
C LEU A 128 -3.82 9.71 8.36
N LYS A 129 -2.64 9.45 7.80
CA LYS A 129 -1.36 9.58 8.51
C LYS A 129 -1.15 11.01 9.00
N LYS A 130 -1.48 12.02 8.19
CA LYS A 130 -1.39 13.43 8.59
C LYS A 130 -2.32 13.74 9.76
N LEU A 131 -3.59 13.33 9.67
CA LEU A 131 -4.58 13.50 10.75
C LEU A 131 -4.12 12.87 12.06
N TYR A 132 -3.55 11.66 11.99
CA TYR A 132 -3.04 10.94 13.17
C TYR A 132 -1.94 11.74 13.88
N PHE A 133 -0.95 12.25 13.12
CA PHE A 133 0.13 13.03 13.71
C PHE A 133 -0.32 14.40 14.24
N GLU A 134 -1.31 15.03 13.61
CA GLU A 134 -1.91 16.27 14.12
C GLU A 134 -2.59 16.02 15.47
N LYS A 135 -3.45 14.99 15.57
CA LYS A 135 -4.14 14.62 16.81
C LYS A 135 -3.16 14.24 17.93
N LYS A 136 -2.10 13.49 17.62
CA LYS A 136 -1.05 13.13 18.61
C LYS A 136 -0.33 14.37 19.14
N LYS A 137 -0.01 15.34 18.27
CA LYS A 137 0.62 16.60 18.68
C LYS A 137 -0.30 17.42 19.60
N GLU A 138 -1.59 17.50 19.30
CA GLU A 138 -2.57 18.19 20.15
C GLU A 138 -2.68 17.55 21.54
N THR A 139 -2.76 16.22 21.58
CA THR A 139 -2.83 15.45 22.83
C THR A 139 -1.58 15.66 23.67
N ALA A 140 -0.39 15.65 23.04
CA ALA A 140 0.87 15.91 23.72
C ALA A 140 0.95 17.35 24.27
N LYS A 141 0.43 18.36 23.55
CA LYS A 141 0.37 19.75 24.03
C LYS A 141 -0.54 19.89 25.25
N LYS A 142 -1.75 19.31 25.22
CA LYS A 142 -2.69 19.33 26.36
C LYS A 142 -2.08 18.70 27.61
N ASN A 143 -1.43 17.54 27.46
CA ASN A 143 -0.78 16.84 28.56
C ASN A 143 0.41 17.61 29.17
N ARG A 144 1.09 18.45 28.39
CA ARG A 144 2.16 19.33 28.91
C ARG A 144 1.59 20.53 29.66
N GLN A 145 0.52 21.15 29.15
CA GLN A 145 -0.11 22.30 29.81
C GLN A 145 -0.75 21.94 31.16
N GLN A 146 -1.30 20.73 31.31
CA GLN A 146 -1.85 20.24 32.58
C GLN A 146 -0.80 19.84 33.62
N LYS A 147 0.49 19.74 33.26
CA LYS A 147 1.60 19.37 34.16
C LYS A 147 2.42 20.57 34.66
N THR A 148 2.06 21.79 34.27
CA THR A 148 2.69 23.02 34.80
C THR A 148 1.86 23.52 35.98
N PRO A 149 2.41 23.60 37.21
CA PRO A 149 1.71 24.17 38.37
C PRO A 149 1.42 25.66 38.23
#